data_AF-A0A935GQ86-F1
#
_entry.id   AF-A0A935GQ86-F1
#
_cell.length_a   1.000
_cell.length_b   1.000
_cell.length_c   1.000
_cell.angle_alpha   90.00
_cell.angle_beta   90.00
_cell.angle_gamma   90.00
#
_symmetry.space_group_name_H-M   'P 1'
#
loop_
_entity.id
_entity.type
_entity.pdbx_description
1 polymer ?
#
loop_
_entity_poly.entity_id
_entity_poly.type
_entity_poly.pdbx_seq_one_letter_code
_entity_poly.pdbx_strand_id
1 'polypeptide(L)'
;MNWSISKKMSALFACVVAAIAALGFIAHQNTVASEENAELVRHTMQVIETQQEVSKDLFLAGDNMRGYFVTGNTEFLNLNHENVRHLQRGMDELKKLIKNEKAIRMMEAQEAAINLRIDFFNRVERAFQSKGLAGVQEILGSGDKVISTTKEFIRAANAIIEVEEDLLKQRTQALNDSNKSLDNIVLYGIPVAILFIVLGGYFMTRSIAQPLQDLTLVAENIAGGDLSMRLQKTARSDEIGILYRSFEGMNNYLMGMSRIAQALAERDLSINCTPVSERDVLGNAFTAMVNNLRGMVKEIQESSKEISGASAQIAALSTQLATSSAETAAAVNETGTTIEEIKVTAQQVNQKSAFVSERARENANLTESGRTNVAETINGMSKIRQQVDFIASSIVKLSEQSMAIGEIITSVNDLAGQSNLLAVNASIEAAKAGEHGKGFAVVAQEVRSLADQSKDATEQVKRILNEIQKAISSAVMATEQGGKTVEISVKQSSETERSISTIEQGASATVQAAAQILASTNEQVVGLNQVALAMDNILKASQQIVTSTRQAETATGSLNEMGRRLWHLVERFKVN
;
A
#
# COMPACT_ATOMS: atom_id res chain seq x y z
N MET A 1 -43.65 -22.66 -39.90
CA MET A 1 -42.63 -23.62 -40.38
C MET A 1 -41.26 -23.02 -40.10
N ASN A 2 -40.54 -23.55 -39.11
CA ASN A 2 -39.29 -22.96 -38.62
C ASN A 2 -38.13 -23.45 -39.47
N TRP A 3 -38.08 -22.97 -40.71
CA TRP A 3 -36.94 -23.23 -41.59
C TRP A 3 -35.78 -22.33 -41.18
N SER A 4 -34.59 -22.91 -41.07
CA SER A 4 -33.34 -22.16 -40.96
C SER A 4 -33.22 -21.16 -42.11
N ILE A 5 -32.46 -20.09 -41.90
CA ILE A 5 -32.18 -19.10 -42.94
C ILE A 5 -31.69 -19.79 -44.23
N SER A 6 -30.79 -20.76 -44.09
CA SER A 6 -30.26 -21.56 -45.20
C SER A 6 -31.36 -22.29 -45.99
N LYS A 7 -32.30 -22.98 -45.31
CA LYS A 7 -33.39 -23.71 -45.98
C LYS A 7 -34.35 -22.78 -46.73
N LYS A 8 -34.60 -21.57 -46.21
CA LYS A 8 -35.43 -20.56 -46.89
C LYS A 8 -34.76 -20.02 -48.15
N MET A 9 -33.46 -19.74 -48.09
CA MET A 9 -32.68 -19.27 -49.24
C MET A 9 -32.61 -20.34 -50.34
N SER A 10 -32.31 -21.59 -49.99
CA SER A 10 -32.21 -22.68 -50.97
C SER A 10 -33.53 -22.96 -51.70
N ALA A 11 -34.67 -22.89 -51.00
CA ALA A 11 -35.98 -23.12 -51.63
C ALA A 11 -36.35 -22.03 -52.64
N LEU A 12 -36.04 -20.76 -52.36
CA LEU A 12 -36.28 -19.66 -53.30
C LEU A 12 -35.44 -19.82 -54.58
N PHE A 13 -34.15 -20.12 -54.43
CA PHE A 13 -33.25 -20.35 -55.56
C PHE A 13 -33.69 -21.53 -56.43
N ALA A 14 -34.12 -22.64 -55.83
CA ALA A 14 -34.61 -23.81 -56.57
C ALA A 14 -35.83 -23.48 -57.45
N CYS A 15 -36.79 -22.68 -56.94
CA CYS A 15 -37.97 -22.26 -57.71
C CYS A 15 -37.61 -21.37 -58.91
N VAL A 16 -36.66 -20.44 -58.76
CA VAL A 16 -36.23 -19.54 -59.85
C VAL A 16 -35.54 -20.33 -60.97
N VAL A 17 -34.66 -21.27 -60.62
CA VAL A 17 -33.95 -22.11 -61.60
C VAL A 17 -34.92 -22.99 -62.39
N ALA A 18 -35.90 -23.61 -61.71
CA ALA A 18 -36.91 -24.45 -62.36
C ALA A 18 -37.76 -23.67 -63.37
N ALA A 19 -38.14 -22.42 -63.06
CA ALA A 19 -38.93 -21.58 -63.96
C ALA A 19 -38.16 -21.17 -65.23
N ILE A 20 -36.87 -20.84 -65.09
CA ILE A 20 -36.00 -20.49 -66.23
C ILE A 20 -35.79 -21.69 -67.16
N ALA A 21 -35.55 -22.88 -66.59
CA ALA A 21 -35.36 -24.10 -67.37
C ALA A 21 -36.61 -24.49 -68.19
N ALA A 22 -37.81 -24.34 -67.62
CA ALA A 22 -39.06 -24.62 -68.31
C ALA A 22 -39.31 -23.68 -69.50
N LEU A 23 -39.05 -22.37 -69.35
CA LEU A 23 -39.19 -21.39 -70.42
C LEU A 23 -38.21 -21.65 -71.57
N GLY A 24 -36.96 -21.99 -71.27
CA GLY A 24 -35.94 -22.31 -72.27
C GLY A 24 -36.30 -23.54 -73.11
N PHE A 25 -36.86 -24.58 -72.49
CA PHE A 25 -37.25 -25.81 -73.19
C PHE A 25 -38.39 -25.57 -74.20
N ILE A 26 -39.41 -24.78 -73.83
CA ILE A 26 -40.57 -24.50 -74.70
C ILE A 26 -40.16 -23.62 -75.90
N ALA A 27 -39.31 -22.61 -75.69
CA ALA A 27 -38.83 -21.74 -76.76
C ALA A 27 -38.02 -22.51 -77.82
N HIS A 28 -37.20 -23.48 -77.38
CA HIS A 28 -36.41 -24.30 -78.30
C HIS A 28 -37.28 -25.15 -79.23
N GLN A 29 -38.31 -25.83 -78.70
CA GLN A 29 -39.22 -26.64 -79.54
C GLN A 29 -39.92 -25.81 -80.63
N ASN A 30 -40.42 -24.63 -80.28
CA ASN A 30 -41.11 -23.77 -81.25
C ASN A 30 -40.16 -23.22 -82.33
N THR A 31 -38.88 -23.01 -81.99
CA THR A 31 -37.88 -22.54 -82.97
C THR A 31 -37.64 -23.60 -84.05
N VAL A 32 -37.48 -24.87 -83.66
CA VAL A 32 -37.30 -25.99 -84.60
C VAL A 32 -38.50 -26.14 -85.54
N ALA A 33 -39.72 -26.03 -85.00
CA ALA A 33 -40.95 -26.11 -85.80
C ALA A 33 -41.09 -24.95 -86.81
N SER A 34 -40.59 -23.75 -86.49
CA SER A 34 -40.60 -22.61 -87.42
C SER A 34 -39.63 -22.83 -88.59
N GLU A 35 -38.45 -23.39 -88.31
CA GLU A 35 -37.43 -23.67 -89.33
C GLU A 35 -37.89 -24.70 -90.38
N GLU A 36 -38.50 -25.81 -89.95
CA GLU A 36 -39.04 -26.83 -90.87
C GLU A 36 -40.14 -26.26 -91.78
N ASN A 37 -41.04 -25.42 -91.23
CA ASN A 37 -42.11 -24.81 -92.02
C ASN A 37 -41.59 -23.81 -93.06
N ALA A 38 -40.49 -23.10 -92.77
CA ALA A 38 -39.87 -22.16 -93.70
C ALA A 38 -39.25 -22.87 -94.91
N GLU A 39 -38.63 -24.04 -94.72
CA GLU A 39 -38.09 -24.85 -95.82
C GLU A 39 -39.20 -25.36 -96.76
N LEU A 40 -40.32 -25.80 -96.20
CA LEU A 40 -41.46 -26.29 -96.99
C LEU A 40 -42.09 -25.21 -97.88
N VAL A 41 -42.18 -23.96 -97.39
CA VAL A 41 -42.64 -22.81 -98.20
C VAL A 41 -41.67 -22.56 -99.36
N ARG A 42 -40.36 -22.56 -99.09
CA ARG A 42 -39.33 -22.34 -100.12
C ARG A 42 -39.39 -23.40 -101.23
N HIS A 43 -39.54 -24.67 -100.86
CA HIS A 43 -39.67 -25.78 -101.82
C HIS A 43 -40.86 -25.60 -102.77
N THR A 44 -42.02 -25.21 -102.26
CA THR A 44 -43.22 -25.01 -103.09
C THR A 44 -43.06 -23.85 -104.08
N MET A 45 -42.39 -22.76 -103.69
CA MET A 45 -42.07 -21.68 -104.62
C MET A 45 -41.20 -22.14 -105.80
N GLN A 46 -40.19 -22.99 -105.55
CA GLN A 46 -39.31 -23.53 -106.59
C GLN A 46 -40.07 -24.37 -107.63
N VAL A 47 -41.07 -25.16 -107.19
CA VAL A 47 -41.90 -25.96 -108.10
C VAL A 47 -42.70 -25.06 -109.05
N ILE A 48 -43.33 -24.02 -108.51
CA ILE A 48 -44.15 -23.07 -109.29
C ILE A 48 -43.28 -22.34 -110.32
N GLU A 49 -42.11 -21.84 -109.90
CA GLU A 49 -41.18 -21.11 -110.77
C GLU A 49 -40.71 -21.99 -111.93
N THR A 50 -40.27 -23.22 -111.65
CA THR A 50 -39.83 -24.19 -112.67
C THR A 50 -40.96 -24.50 -113.67
N GLN A 51 -42.19 -24.65 -113.18
CA GLN A 51 -43.36 -24.93 -114.01
C GLN A 51 -43.70 -23.76 -114.97
N GLN A 52 -43.51 -22.52 -114.50
CA GLN A 52 -43.68 -21.32 -115.33
C GLN A 52 -42.59 -21.23 -116.41
N GLU A 53 -41.34 -21.59 -116.11
CA GLU A 53 -40.26 -21.64 -117.09
C GLU A 53 -40.53 -22.67 -118.19
N VAL A 54 -40.94 -23.90 -117.82
CA VAL A 54 -41.33 -24.94 -118.78
C VAL A 54 -42.45 -24.44 -119.71
N SER A 55 -43.45 -23.77 -119.15
CA SER A 55 -44.54 -23.18 -119.95
C SER A 55 -44.02 -22.13 -120.92
N LYS A 56 -43.17 -21.21 -120.44
CA LYS A 56 -42.55 -20.17 -121.24
C LYS A 56 -41.74 -20.73 -122.39
N ASP A 57 -40.90 -21.75 -122.15
CA ASP A 57 -40.03 -22.33 -123.17
C ASP A 57 -40.81 -23.05 -124.27
N LEU A 58 -41.91 -23.73 -123.95
CA LEU A 58 -42.76 -24.35 -124.97
C LEU A 58 -43.39 -23.30 -125.89
N PHE A 59 -43.87 -22.18 -125.31
CA PHE A 59 -44.44 -21.08 -126.09
C PHE A 59 -43.39 -20.43 -126.98
N LEU A 60 -42.20 -20.12 -126.45
CA LEU A 60 -41.10 -19.54 -127.20
C LEU A 60 -40.61 -20.48 -128.31
N ALA A 61 -40.53 -21.79 -128.06
CA ALA A 61 -40.23 -22.77 -129.10
C ALA A 61 -41.27 -22.67 -130.24
N GLY A 62 -42.56 -22.64 -129.92
CA GLY A 62 -43.61 -22.49 -130.93
C GLY A 62 -43.53 -21.18 -131.73
N ASP A 63 -43.18 -20.07 -131.08
CA ASP A 63 -43.06 -18.76 -131.71
C ASP A 63 -41.82 -18.69 -132.62
N ASN A 64 -40.67 -19.13 -132.12
CA ASN A 64 -39.44 -19.22 -132.89
C ASN A 64 -39.60 -20.13 -134.11
N MET A 65 -40.32 -21.25 -133.96
CA MET A 65 -40.61 -22.12 -135.10
C MET A 65 -41.46 -21.42 -136.17
N ARG A 66 -42.43 -20.60 -135.75
CA ARG A 66 -43.24 -19.79 -136.66
C ARG A 66 -42.39 -18.69 -137.32
N GLY A 67 -41.53 -18.02 -136.56
CA GLY A 67 -40.57 -17.04 -137.06
C GLY A 67 -39.67 -17.61 -138.15
N TYR A 68 -39.17 -18.84 -137.96
CA TYR A 68 -38.39 -19.55 -138.97
C TYR A 68 -39.20 -19.80 -140.25
N PHE A 69 -40.44 -20.27 -140.16
CA PHE A 69 -41.25 -20.52 -141.35
C PHE A 69 -41.65 -19.26 -142.10
N VAL A 70 -41.90 -18.15 -141.41
CA VAL A 70 -42.34 -16.90 -142.03
C VAL A 70 -41.17 -16.18 -142.71
N THR A 71 -39.97 -16.22 -142.11
CA THR A 71 -38.83 -15.42 -142.56
C THR A 71 -37.79 -16.21 -143.34
N GLY A 72 -37.70 -17.53 -143.13
CA GLY A 72 -36.60 -18.37 -143.61
C GLY A 72 -35.27 -18.18 -142.86
N ASN A 73 -35.21 -17.31 -141.84
CA ASN A 73 -33.98 -17.05 -141.09
C ASN A 73 -33.67 -18.19 -140.11
N THR A 74 -32.56 -18.90 -140.33
CA THR A 74 -32.08 -20.02 -139.51
C THR A 74 -31.77 -19.67 -138.06
N GLU A 75 -31.61 -18.39 -137.70
CA GLU A 75 -31.46 -17.95 -136.31
C GLU A 75 -32.68 -18.32 -135.44
N PHE A 76 -33.89 -18.16 -135.98
CA PHE A 76 -35.11 -18.58 -135.30
C PHE A 76 -35.16 -20.10 -135.07
N LEU A 77 -34.57 -20.89 -135.97
CA LEU A 77 -34.50 -22.34 -135.82
C LEU A 77 -33.53 -22.74 -134.70
N ASN A 78 -32.36 -22.09 -134.63
CA ASN A 78 -31.41 -22.31 -133.54
C ASN A 78 -32.02 -21.96 -132.17
N LEU A 79 -32.74 -20.84 -132.08
CA LEU A 79 -33.45 -20.45 -130.88
C LEU A 79 -34.54 -21.45 -130.51
N ASN A 80 -35.30 -21.98 -131.50
CA ASN A 80 -36.25 -23.06 -131.25
C ASN A 80 -35.56 -24.30 -130.65
N HIS A 81 -34.45 -24.76 -131.23
CA HIS A 81 -33.70 -25.91 -130.69
C HIS A 81 -33.17 -25.65 -129.27
N GLU A 82 -32.75 -24.41 -128.97
CA GLU A 82 -32.37 -24.02 -127.61
C GLU A 82 -33.55 -24.06 -126.63
N ASN A 83 -34.70 -23.48 -126.98
CA ASN A 83 -35.91 -23.56 -126.17
C ASN A 83 -36.39 -25.00 -125.98
N VAL A 84 -36.27 -25.88 -126.99
CA VAL A 84 -36.59 -27.30 -126.84
C VAL A 84 -35.65 -27.99 -125.84
N ARG A 85 -34.34 -27.68 -125.85
CA ARG A 85 -33.40 -28.18 -124.83
C ARG A 85 -33.70 -27.63 -123.44
N HIS A 86 -34.09 -26.36 -123.34
CA HIS A 86 -34.48 -25.74 -122.06
C HIS A 86 -35.76 -26.38 -121.53
N LEU A 87 -36.74 -26.58 -122.40
CA LEU A 87 -37.99 -27.25 -122.08
C LEU A 87 -37.76 -28.67 -121.55
N GLN A 88 -36.88 -29.45 -122.19
CA GLN A 88 -36.52 -30.79 -121.72
C GLN A 88 -35.83 -30.75 -120.34
N ARG A 89 -34.88 -29.83 -120.13
CA ARG A 89 -34.23 -29.66 -118.83
C ARG A 89 -35.20 -29.23 -117.73
N GLY A 90 -36.07 -28.26 -118.02
CA GLY A 90 -37.09 -27.78 -117.09
C GLY A 90 -38.08 -28.90 -116.72
N MET A 91 -38.44 -29.78 -117.66
CA MET A 91 -39.26 -30.96 -117.37
C MET A 91 -38.56 -31.97 -116.47
N ASP A 92 -37.25 -32.21 -116.67
CA ASP A 92 -36.46 -33.09 -115.80
C ASP A 92 -36.30 -32.52 -114.38
N GLU A 93 -36.20 -31.20 -114.26
CA GLU A 93 -36.12 -30.51 -112.98
C GLU A 93 -37.45 -30.53 -112.25
N LEU A 94 -38.54 -30.26 -112.97
CA LEU A 94 -39.90 -30.35 -112.46
C LEU A 94 -40.23 -31.76 -111.93
N LYS A 95 -39.76 -32.81 -112.60
CA LYS A 95 -39.85 -34.21 -112.13
C LYS A 95 -39.18 -34.46 -110.79
N LYS A 96 -38.07 -33.77 -110.50
CA LYS A 96 -37.35 -33.92 -109.23
C LYS A 96 -38.01 -33.12 -108.11
N LEU A 97 -38.63 -31.99 -108.44
CA LEU A 97 -39.22 -31.07 -107.48
C LEU A 97 -40.65 -31.47 -107.08
N ILE A 98 -41.47 -31.96 -108.01
CA ILE A 98 -42.85 -32.32 -107.70
C ILE A 98 -42.89 -33.62 -106.88
N LYS A 99 -43.38 -33.52 -105.64
CA LYS A 99 -43.65 -34.68 -104.77
C LYS A 99 -45.13 -34.96 -104.58
N ASN A 100 -46.00 -34.02 -104.96
CA ASN A 100 -47.45 -34.16 -104.78
C ASN A 100 -48.05 -35.10 -105.82
N GLU A 101 -48.73 -36.16 -105.38
CA GLU A 101 -49.28 -37.22 -106.25
C GLU A 101 -50.28 -36.71 -107.31
N LYS A 102 -50.99 -35.60 -107.03
CA LYS A 102 -51.88 -34.96 -108.01
C LYS A 102 -51.09 -34.18 -109.05
N ALA A 103 -50.06 -33.46 -108.64
CA ALA A 103 -49.19 -32.69 -109.53
C ALA A 103 -48.30 -33.60 -110.40
N ILE A 104 -47.84 -34.76 -109.89
CA ILE A 104 -47.07 -35.75 -110.68
C ILE A 104 -47.89 -36.23 -111.89
N ARG A 105 -49.16 -36.61 -111.68
CA ARG A 105 -50.04 -37.06 -112.76
C ARG A 105 -50.25 -36.00 -113.85
N MET A 106 -50.34 -34.73 -113.45
CA MET A 106 -50.48 -33.62 -114.38
C MET A 106 -49.18 -33.35 -115.15
N MET A 107 -48.05 -33.46 -114.47
CA MET A 107 -46.72 -33.34 -115.09
C MET A 107 -46.47 -34.43 -116.13
N GLU A 108 -46.86 -35.69 -115.87
CA GLU A 108 -46.74 -36.77 -116.87
C GLU A 108 -47.60 -36.49 -118.12
N ALA A 109 -48.82 -35.99 -117.93
CA ALA A 109 -49.69 -35.58 -119.04
C ALA A 109 -49.10 -34.39 -119.83
N GLN A 110 -48.50 -33.43 -119.11
CA GLN A 110 -47.78 -32.30 -119.68
C GLN A 110 -46.58 -32.74 -120.52
N GLU A 111 -45.80 -33.69 -120.02
CA GLU A 111 -44.64 -34.25 -120.71
C GLU A 111 -45.05 -34.94 -122.02
N ALA A 112 -46.10 -35.76 -121.98
CA ALA A 112 -46.64 -36.42 -123.17
C ALA A 112 -47.05 -35.39 -124.23
N ALA A 113 -47.70 -34.29 -123.83
CA ALA A 113 -48.09 -33.21 -124.73
C ALA A 113 -46.87 -32.46 -125.31
N ILE A 114 -45.85 -32.18 -124.50
CA ILE A 114 -44.58 -31.58 -124.94
C ILE A 114 -43.89 -32.47 -125.98
N ASN A 115 -43.74 -33.76 -125.71
CA ASN A 115 -43.03 -34.68 -126.61
C ASN A 115 -43.71 -34.79 -127.98
N LEU A 116 -45.05 -34.84 -127.99
CA LEU A 116 -45.83 -34.76 -129.23
C LEU A 116 -45.59 -33.43 -129.96
N ARG A 117 -45.41 -32.33 -129.23
CA ARG A 117 -45.15 -31.02 -129.82
C ARG A 117 -43.75 -30.89 -130.41
N ILE A 118 -42.74 -31.46 -129.74
CA ILE A 118 -41.37 -31.51 -130.25
C ILE A 118 -41.32 -32.35 -131.53
N ASP A 119 -41.96 -33.52 -131.55
CA ASP A 119 -42.05 -34.34 -132.77
C ASP A 119 -42.73 -33.59 -133.92
N PHE A 120 -43.81 -32.84 -133.60
CA PHE A 120 -44.45 -31.96 -134.56
C PHE A 120 -43.48 -30.90 -135.11
N PHE A 121 -42.71 -30.20 -134.26
CA PHE A 121 -41.71 -29.23 -134.72
C PHE A 121 -40.69 -29.89 -135.67
N ASN A 122 -40.12 -31.04 -135.30
CA ASN A 122 -39.14 -31.76 -136.12
C ASN A 122 -39.71 -32.22 -137.48
N ARG A 123 -41.00 -32.57 -137.55
CA ARG A 123 -41.66 -32.95 -138.80
C ARG A 123 -41.88 -31.75 -139.71
N VAL A 124 -42.34 -30.63 -139.15
CA VAL A 124 -42.59 -29.41 -139.93
C VAL A 124 -41.27 -28.78 -140.39
N GLU A 125 -40.21 -28.83 -139.58
CA GLU A 125 -38.85 -28.41 -139.97
C GLU A 125 -38.38 -29.11 -141.25
N ARG A 126 -38.44 -30.45 -141.26
CA ARG A 126 -38.03 -31.29 -142.40
C ARG A 126 -38.87 -31.02 -143.65
N ALA A 127 -40.16 -30.78 -143.48
CA ALA A 127 -41.05 -30.45 -144.60
C ALA A 127 -40.74 -29.07 -145.19
N PHE A 128 -40.42 -28.08 -144.35
CA PHE A 128 -40.01 -26.75 -144.79
C PHE A 128 -38.70 -26.79 -145.57
N GLN A 129 -37.70 -27.51 -145.07
CA GLN A 129 -36.39 -27.62 -145.74
C GLN A 129 -36.46 -28.32 -147.11
N SER A 130 -37.42 -29.25 -147.30
CA SER A 130 -37.55 -30.02 -148.54
C SER A 130 -38.41 -29.37 -149.62
N LYS A 131 -39.57 -28.81 -149.25
CA LYS A 131 -40.55 -28.23 -150.21
C LYS A 131 -40.90 -26.77 -149.93
N GLY A 132 -40.19 -26.09 -149.03
CA GLY A 132 -40.51 -24.72 -148.60
C GLY A 132 -41.87 -24.64 -147.89
N LEU A 133 -42.50 -23.47 -147.96
CA LEU A 133 -43.81 -23.21 -147.33
C LEU A 133 -44.89 -24.23 -147.76
N ALA A 134 -44.84 -24.72 -149.00
CA ALA A 134 -45.81 -25.69 -149.51
C ALA A 134 -45.76 -27.03 -148.75
N GLY A 135 -44.56 -27.48 -148.35
CA GLY A 135 -44.39 -28.69 -147.53
C GLY A 135 -44.92 -28.51 -146.12
N VAL A 136 -44.78 -27.31 -145.56
CA VAL A 136 -45.36 -26.97 -144.25
C VAL A 136 -46.88 -26.92 -144.32
N GLN A 137 -47.45 -26.41 -145.41
CA GLN A 137 -48.90 -26.34 -145.61
C GLN A 137 -49.55 -27.73 -145.75
N GLU A 138 -48.84 -28.71 -146.33
CA GLU A 138 -49.25 -30.12 -146.41
C GLU A 138 -49.35 -30.76 -145.01
N ILE A 139 -48.42 -30.45 -144.10
CA ILE A 139 -48.47 -30.92 -142.70
C ILE A 139 -49.51 -30.12 -141.89
N LEU A 140 -49.59 -28.81 -142.10
CA LEU A 140 -50.55 -27.91 -141.43
C LEU A 140 -52.00 -28.15 -141.83
N GLY A 141 -52.27 -28.82 -142.96
CA GLY A 141 -53.60 -29.32 -143.33
C GLY A 141 -54.21 -30.28 -142.28
N SER A 142 -53.41 -30.75 -141.32
CA SER A 142 -53.83 -31.48 -140.11
C SER A 142 -53.79 -30.64 -138.82
N GLY A 143 -54.15 -29.36 -138.91
CA GLY A 143 -54.03 -28.34 -137.84
C GLY A 143 -54.79 -28.62 -136.53
N ASP A 144 -55.83 -29.45 -136.52
CA ASP A 144 -56.65 -29.70 -135.31
C ASP A 144 -55.89 -30.41 -134.19
N LYS A 145 -54.99 -31.35 -134.50
CA LYS A 145 -54.26 -32.16 -133.50
C LYS A 145 -53.15 -31.38 -132.78
N VAL A 146 -52.68 -30.31 -133.41
CA VAL A 146 -51.63 -29.40 -132.90
C VAL A 146 -52.23 -28.40 -131.90
N ILE A 147 -53.46 -27.95 -132.17
CA ILE A 147 -54.22 -27.09 -131.25
C ILE A 147 -54.66 -27.89 -130.01
N SER A 148 -55.09 -29.15 -130.16
CA SER A 148 -55.52 -29.97 -129.03
C SER A 148 -54.37 -30.28 -128.06
N THR A 149 -53.19 -30.64 -128.55
CA THR A 149 -52.00 -30.91 -127.72
C THR A 149 -51.52 -29.68 -126.97
N THR A 150 -51.61 -28.49 -127.58
CA THR A 150 -51.28 -27.23 -126.89
C THR A 150 -52.28 -26.94 -125.76
N LYS A 151 -53.58 -27.20 -125.96
CA LYS A 151 -54.60 -27.03 -124.92
C LYS A 151 -54.41 -28.01 -123.76
N GLU A 152 -54.04 -29.25 -124.03
CA GLU A 152 -53.75 -30.25 -123.00
C GLU A 152 -52.53 -29.87 -122.16
N PHE A 153 -51.46 -29.39 -122.81
CA PHE A 153 -50.31 -28.81 -122.12
C PHE A 153 -50.72 -27.67 -121.17
N ILE A 154 -51.45 -26.66 -121.69
CA ILE A 154 -51.86 -25.50 -120.87
C ILE A 154 -52.73 -25.94 -119.69
N ARG A 155 -53.65 -26.89 -119.91
CA ARG A 155 -54.51 -27.39 -118.83
C ARG A 155 -53.70 -28.11 -117.76
N ALA A 156 -52.79 -29.01 -118.16
CA ALA A 156 -51.93 -29.72 -117.22
C ALA A 156 -51.02 -28.75 -116.46
N ALA A 157 -50.44 -27.77 -117.16
CA ALA A 157 -49.54 -26.78 -116.60
C ALA A 157 -50.21 -25.88 -115.56
N ASN A 158 -51.38 -25.32 -115.88
CA ASN A 158 -52.12 -24.48 -114.95
C ASN A 158 -52.58 -25.25 -113.72
N ALA A 159 -52.89 -26.54 -113.88
CA ALA A 159 -53.36 -27.34 -112.77
C ALA A 159 -52.23 -27.77 -111.81
N ILE A 160 -50.98 -27.91 -112.29
CA ILE A 160 -49.79 -28.05 -111.42
C ILE A 160 -49.61 -26.77 -110.59
N ILE A 161 -49.69 -25.60 -111.24
CA ILE A 161 -49.57 -24.31 -110.55
C ILE A 161 -50.65 -24.15 -109.48
N GLU A 162 -51.91 -24.47 -109.79
CA GLU A 162 -53.02 -24.36 -108.84
C GLU A 162 -52.84 -25.25 -107.60
N VAL A 163 -52.34 -26.49 -107.78
CA VAL A 163 -52.05 -27.40 -106.65
C VAL A 163 -50.95 -26.86 -105.76
N GLU A 164 -49.88 -26.34 -106.33
CA GLU A 164 -48.75 -25.82 -105.57
C GLU A 164 -49.06 -24.45 -104.92
N GLU A 165 -49.90 -23.61 -105.54
CA GLU A 165 -50.36 -22.36 -104.93
C GLU A 165 -51.21 -22.60 -103.67
N ASP A 166 -52.10 -23.60 -103.66
CA ASP A 166 -52.87 -23.95 -102.46
C ASP A 166 -51.95 -24.50 -101.35
N LEU A 167 -50.97 -25.32 -101.73
CA LEU A 167 -49.97 -25.85 -100.81
C LEU A 167 -49.10 -24.74 -100.20
N LEU A 168 -48.75 -23.72 -100.99
CA LEU A 168 -47.98 -22.56 -100.56
C LEU A 168 -48.74 -21.77 -99.48
N LYS A 169 -50.06 -21.58 -99.68
CA LYS A 169 -50.92 -20.88 -98.73
C LYS A 169 -51.00 -21.59 -97.38
N GLN A 170 -51.19 -22.92 -97.40
CA GLN A 170 -51.24 -23.73 -96.18
C GLN A 170 -49.91 -23.68 -95.40
N ARG A 171 -48.79 -23.85 -96.11
CA ARG A 171 -47.44 -23.83 -95.49
C ARG A 171 -47.07 -22.45 -94.94
N THR A 172 -47.44 -21.38 -95.63
CA THR A 172 -47.21 -20.00 -95.17
C THR A 172 -48.01 -19.69 -93.90
N GLN A 173 -49.23 -20.25 -93.78
CA GLN A 173 -50.04 -20.06 -92.59
C GLN A 173 -49.47 -20.83 -91.38
N ALA A 174 -49.03 -22.07 -91.56
CA ALA A 174 -48.37 -22.86 -90.51
C ALA A 174 -47.10 -22.18 -89.96
N LEU A 175 -46.28 -21.59 -90.85
CA LEU A 175 -45.10 -20.82 -90.46
C LEU A 175 -45.46 -19.59 -89.58
N ASN A 176 -46.50 -18.85 -89.96
CA ASN A 176 -46.96 -17.69 -89.20
C ASN A 176 -47.52 -18.06 -87.82
N ASP A 177 -48.20 -19.19 -87.69
CA ASP A 177 -48.73 -19.66 -86.40
C ASP A 177 -47.59 -20.09 -85.46
N SER A 178 -46.54 -20.71 -85.99
CA SER A 178 -45.33 -21.04 -85.21
C SER A 178 -44.62 -19.77 -84.69
N ASN A 179 -44.49 -18.74 -85.53
CA ASN A 179 -43.89 -17.46 -85.13
C ASN A 179 -44.71 -16.71 -84.06
N LYS A 180 -46.05 -16.72 -84.15
CA LYS A 180 -46.91 -16.14 -83.11
C LYS A 180 -46.76 -16.83 -81.75
N SER A 181 -46.51 -18.14 -81.75
CA SER A 181 -46.26 -18.90 -80.51
C SER A 181 -44.96 -18.45 -79.83
N LEU A 182 -43.92 -18.13 -80.60
CA LEU A 182 -42.66 -17.58 -80.07
C LEU A 182 -42.85 -16.18 -79.44
N ASP A 183 -43.60 -15.29 -80.10
CA ASP A 183 -43.88 -13.95 -79.56
C ASP A 183 -44.63 -14.00 -78.22
N ASN A 184 -45.60 -14.92 -78.08
CA ASN A 184 -46.34 -15.10 -76.84
C ASN A 184 -45.46 -15.55 -75.65
N ILE A 185 -44.44 -16.39 -75.90
CA ILE A 185 -43.51 -16.84 -74.85
C ILE A 185 -42.68 -15.67 -74.33
N VAL A 186 -42.21 -14.79 -75.22
CA VAL A 186 -41.43 -13.62 -74.84
C VAL A 186 -42.30 -12.60 -74.08
N LEU A 187 -43.51 -12.34 -74.55
CA LEU A 187 -44.42 -11.35 -73.98
C LEU A 187 -44.93 -11.72 -72.59
N TYR A 188 -45.25 -13.00 -72.35
CA TYR A 188 -45.85 -13.45 -71.09
C TYR A 188 -44.90 -14.22 -70.17
N GLY A 189 -43.89 -14.91 -70.70
CA GLY A 189 -42.98 -15.75 -69.89
C GLY A 189 -42.02 -14.95 -69.00
N ILE A 190 -41.46 -13.87 -69.53
CA ILE A 190 -40.47 -13.03 -68.82
C ILE A 190 -41.09 -12.28 -67.62
N PRO A 191 -42.26 -11.61 -67.76
CA PRO A 191 -42.88 -10.90 -66.63
C PRO A 191 -43.23 -11.81 -65.44
N VAL A 192 -43.68 -13.05 -65.71
CA VAL A 192 -44.01 -14.01 -64.66
C VAL A 192 -42.76 -14.41 -63.87
N ALA A 193 -41.62 -14.63 -64.54
CA ALA A 193 -40.36 -14.94 -63.87
C ALA A 193 -39.87 -13.78 -62.97
N ILE A 194 -40.01 -12.54 -63.43
CA ILE A 194 -39.65 -11.34 -62.64
C ILE A 194 -40.53 -11.21 -61.39
N LEU A 195 -41.83 -11.47 -61.50
CA LEU A 195 -42.76 -11.41 -60.37
C LEU A 195 -42.37 -12.36 -59.23
N PHE A 196 -41.95 -13.59 -59.55
CA PHE A 196 -41.49 -14.57 -58.54
C PHE A 196 -40.22 -14.11 -57.82
N ILE A 197 -39.28 -13.46 -58.52
CA ILE A 197 -38.05 -12.93 -57.92
C ILE A 197 -38.37 -11.80 -56.94
N VAL A 198 -39.26 -10.87 -57.32
CA VAL A 198 -39.65 -9.73 -56.47
C VAL A 198 -40.38 -10.18 -55.21
N LEU A 199 -41.35 -11.11 -55.34
CA LEU A 199 -42.08 -11.67 -54.19
C LEU A 199 -41.16 -12.45 -53.24
N GLY A 200 -40.22 -13.22 -53.79
CA GLY A 200 -39.21 -13.92 -53.01
C GLY A 200 -38.27 -12.98 -52.25
N GLY A 201 -37.81 -11.92 -52.91
CA GLY A 201 -36.98 -10.88 -52.32
C GLY A 201 -37.67 -10.16 -51.16
N TYR A 202 -38.93 -9.76 -51.33
CA TYR A 202 -39.71 -9.11 -50.29
C TYR A 202 -39.86 -9.99 -49.03
N PHE A 203 -40.11 -11.29 -49.21
CA PHE A 203 -40.24 -12.23 -48.09
C PHE A 203 -38.90 -12.45 -47.35
N MET A 204 -37.78 -12.48 -48.06
CA MET A 204 -36.43 -12.57 -47.44
C MET A 204 -36.10 -11.31 -46.63
N THR A 205 -36.37 -10.12 -47.17
CA THR A 205 -36.13 -8.85 -46.47
C THR A 205 -36.90 -8.77 -45.15
N ARG A 206 -38.18 -9.16 -45.15
CA ARG A 206 -39.01 -9.13 -43.94
C ARG A 206 -38.65 -10.21 -42.92
N SER A 207 -38.16 -11.37 -43.36
CA SER A 207 -37.90 -12.51 -42.48
C SER A 207 -36.49 -12.53 -41.86
N ILE A 208 -35.53 -11.83 -42.46
CA ILE A 208 -34.12 -11.80 -42.06
C ILE A 208 -33.62 -10.37 -41.76
N ALA A 209 -33.79 -9.43 -42.69
CA ALA A 209 -33.14 -8.11 -42.61
C ALA A 209 -33.69 -7.24 -41.47
N GLN A 210 -35.01 -7.20 -41.29
CA GLN A 210 -35.64 -6.42 -40.22
C GLN A 210 -35.21 -6.86 -38.80
N PRO A 211 -35.30 -8.15 -38.42
CA PRO A 211 -34.82 -8.60 -37.10
C PRO A 211 -33.33 -8.37 -36.83
N LEU A 212 -32.49 -8.38 -37.88
CA LEU A 212 -31.06 -8.07 -37.73
C LEU A 212 -30.83 -6.57 -37.48
N GLN A 213 -31.61 -5.69 -38.12
CA GLN A 213 -31.56 -4.24 -37.85
C GLN A 213 -31.94 -3.94 -36.39
N ASP A 214 -33.00 -4.56 -35.88
CA ASP A 214 -33.43 -4.39 -34.48
C ASP A 214 -32.32 -4.80 -33.48
N LEU A 215 -31.67 -5.94 -33.73
CA LEU A 215 -30.55 -6.41 -32.90
C LEU A 215 -29.31 -5.52 -33.01
N THR A 216 -29.07 -4.95 -34.18
CA THR A 216 -27.97 -4.01 -34.40
C THR A 216 -28.19 -2.73 -33.58
N LEU A 217 -29.42 -2.21 -33.56
CA LEU A 217 -29.78 -1.02 -32.79
C LEU A 217 -29.66 -1.26 -31.28
N VAL A 218 -30.02 -2.45 -30.80
CA VAL A 218 -29.80 -2.84 -29.40
C VAL A 218 -28.31 -2.93 -29.08
N ALA A 219 -27.50 -3.50 -29.96
CA ALA A 219 -26.05 -3.56 -29.78
C ALA A 219 -25.43 -2.16 -29.72
N GLU A 220 -25.88 -1.23 -30.57
CA GLU A 220 -25.42 0.16 -30.59
C GLU A 220 -25.78 0.90 -29.29
N ASN A 221 -26.98 0.71 -28.77
CA ASN A 221 -27.39 1.28 -27.48
C ASN A 221 -26.62 0.69 -26.29
N ILE A 222 -26.39 -0.62 -26.26
CA ILE A 222 -25.53 -1.27 -25.25
C ILE A 222 -24.11 -0.72 -25.32
N ALA A 223 -23.55 -0.56 -26.53
CA ALA A 223 -22.23 0.05 -26.73
C ALA A 223 -22.19 1.52 -26.30
N GLY A 224 -23.30 2.25 -26.47
CA GLY A 224 -23.50 3.61 -25.97
C GLY A 224 -23.74 3.72 -24.45
N GLY A 225 -23.85 2.60 -23.74
CA GLY A 225 -24.06 2.55 -22.29
C GLY A 225 -25.54 2.59 -21.84
N ASP A 226 -26.50 2.56 -22.77
CA ASP A 226 -27.92 2.49 -22.46
C ASP A 226 -28.41 1.02 -22.42
N LEU A 227 -28.54 0.51 -21.19
CA LEU A 227 -29.00 -0.85 -20.92
C LEU A 227 -30.51 -0.94 -20.63
N SER A 228 -31.25 0.17 -20.72
CA SER A 228 -32.66 0.25 -20.34
C SER A 228 -33.62 -0.41 -21.34
N MET A 229 -33.12 -0.70 -22.55
CA MET A 229 -33.86 -1.31 -23.64
C MET A 229 -34.30 -2.76 -23.31
N ARG A 230 -35.61 -3.01 -23.29
CA ARG A 230 -36.17 -4.36 -23.15
C ARG A 230 -36.34 -5.01 -24.51
N LEU A 231 -35.52 -6.02 -24.78
CA LEU A 231 -35.69 -6.97 -25.87
C LEU A 231 -37.03 -7.72 -25.68
N GLN A 232 -37.95 -7.64 -26.65
CA GLN A 232 -39.25 -8.33 -26.61
C GLN A 232 -39.05 -9.85 -26.82
N LYS A 233 -39.58 -10.68 -25.92
CA LYS A 233 -39.46 -12.14 -26.03
C LYS A 233 -39.94 -12.64 -27.39
N THR A 234 -39.00 -13.19 -28.16
CA THR A 234 -39.31 -13.77 -29.48
C THR A 234 -39.61 -15.27 -29.34
N ALA A 235 -40.71 -15.73 -29.96
CA ALA A 235 -41.05 -17.15 -30.06
C ALA A 235 -40.25 -17.89 -31.16
N ARG A 236 -39.28 -17.21 -31.78
CA ARG A 236 -38.46 -17.77 -32.86
C ARG A 236 -37.44 -18.76 -32.32
N SER A 237 -37.32 -19.88 -33.04
CA SER A 237 -36.36 -20.96 -32.77
C SER A 237 -35.27 -21.07 -33.85
N ASP A 238 -35.26 -20.15 -34.82
CA ASP A 238 -34.21 -20.06 -35.83
C ASP A 238 -32.96 -19.35 -35.28
N GLU A 239 -31.95 -19.19 -36.13
CA GLU A 239 -30.65 -18.61 -35.78
C GLU A 239 -30.79 -17.20 -35.21
N ILE A 240 -31.76 -16.41 -35.72
CA ILE A 240 -32.06 -15.08 -35.19
C ILE A 240 -32.68 -15.15 -33.79
N GLY A 241 -33.54 -16.14 -33.52
CA GLY A 241 -34.09 -16.37 -32.19
C GLY A 241 -33.03 -16.75 -31.14
N ILE A 242 -32.02 -17.53 -31.53
CA ILE A 242 -30.86 -17.83 -30.67
C ILE A 242 -30.08 -16.53 -30.38
N LEU A 243 -29.77 -15.75 -31.43
CA LEU A 243 -29.06 -14.49 -31.30
C LEU A 243 -29.79 -13.52 -30.35
N TYR A 244 -31.12 -13.44 -30.45
CA TYR A 244 -31.94 -12.61 -29.57
C TYR A 244 -31.81 -13.00 -28.10
N ARG A 245 -31.85 -14.30 -27.79
CA ARG A 245 -31.68 -14.80 -26.40
C ARG A 245 -30.26 -14.56 -25.88
N SER A 246 -29.25 -14.68 -26.73
CA SER A 246 -27.87 -14.37 -26.35
C SER A 246 -27.67 -12.89 -26.04
N PHE A 247 -28.24 -11.98 -26.85
CA PHE A 247 -28.24 -10.55 -26.57
C PHE A 247 -29.04 -10.18 -25.31
N GLU A 248 -30.18 -10.83 -25.06
CA GLU A 248 -30.96 -10.66 -23.83
C GLU A 248 -30.17 -11.09 -22.59
N GLY A 249 -29.49 -12.24 -22.65
CA GLY A 249 -28.60 -12.70 -21.58
C GLY A 249 -27.47 -11.72 -21.29
N MET A 250 -26.82 -11.21 -22.33
CA MET A 250 -25.77 -10.19 -22.21
C MET A 250 -26.31 -8.88 -21.60
N ASN A 251 -27.44 -8.36 -22.07
CA ASN A 251 -28.03 -7.13 -21.55
C ASN A 251 -28.42 -7.27 -20.07
N ASN A 252 -29.03 -8.40 -19.70
CA ASN A 252 -29.39 -8.69 -18.30
C ASN A 252 -28.16 -8.76 -17.39
N TYR A 253 -27.08 -9.39 -17.87
CA TYR A 253 -25.82 -9.45 -17.15
C TYR A 253 -25.22 -8.05 -16.92
N LEU A 254 -25.13 -7.23 -17.97
CA LEU A 254 -24.63 -5.86 -17.87
C LEU A 254 -25.51 -4.98 -16.98
N MET A 255 -26.84 -5.12 -17.04
CA MET A 255 -27.76 -4.44 -16.11
C MET A 255 -27.51 -4.87 -14.66
N GLY A 256 -27.25 -6.15 -14.42
CA GLY A 256 -26.89 -6.67 -13.10
C GLY A 256 -25.62 -6.00 -12.55
N MET A 257 -24.57 -5.92 -13.37
CA MET A 257 -23.32 -5.23 -13.00
C MET A 257 -23.53 -3.73 -12.78
N SER A 258 -24.35 -3.07 -13.61
CA SER A 258 -24.70 -1.66 -13.43
C SER A 258 -25.39 -1.40 -12.09
N ARG A 259 -26.27 -2.30 -11.63
CA ARG A 259 -26.92 -2.18 -10.31
C ARG A 259 -25.92 -2.32 -9.16
N ILE A 260 -24.96 -3.22 -9.28
CA ILE A 260 -23.87 -3.39 -8.30
C ILE A 260 -23.03 -2.10 -8.24
N ALA A 261 -22.66 -1.55 -9.39
CA ALA A 261 -21.93 -0.28 -9.47
C ALA A 261 -22.73 0.88 -8.84
N GLN A 262 -24.04 0.93 -9.05
CA GLN A 262 -24.89 1.95 -8.44
C GLN A 262 -25.00 1.79 -6.92
N ALA A 263 -25.19 0.57 -6.43
CA ALA A 263 -25.18 0.29 -4.99
C ALA A 263 -23.83 0.69 -4.34
N LEU A 264 -22.71 0.42 -5.01
CA LEU A 264 -21.39 0.88 -4.58
C LEU A 264 -21.30 2.43 -4.51
N ALA A 265 -21.82 3.13 -5.51
CA ALA A 265 -21.87 4.60 -5.52
C ALA A 265 -22.75 5.16 -4.39
N GLU A 266 -23.81 4.44 -4.02
CA GLU A 266 -24.69 4.74 -2.90
C GLU A 266 -24.13 4.32 -1.53
N ARG A 267 -22.87 3.83 -1.49
CA ARG A 267 -22.16 3.33 -0.29
C ARG A 267 -22.79 2.07 0.31
N ASP A 268 -23.54 1.32 -0.48
CA ASP A 268 -24.09 0.05 -0.08
C ASP A 268 -23.12 -1.09 -0.37
N LEU A 269 -22.35 -1.47 0.65
CA LEU A 269 -21.46 -2.62 0.62
C LEU A 269 -22.14 -3.90 1.12
N SER A 270 -23.43 -3.89 1.44
CA SER A 270 -24.16 -5.10 1.88
C SER A 270 -24.44 -6.07 0.72
N ILE A 271 -24.34 -5.56 -0.52
CA ILE A 271 -24.57 -6.30 -1.75
C ILE A 271 -23.60 -7.47 -1.93
N ASN A 272 -24.09 -8.56 -2.52
CA ASN A 272 -23.26 -9.70 -2.90
C ASN A 272 -23.20 -9.81 -4.42
N CYS A 273 -22.00 -9.70 -4.97
CA CYS A 273 -21.74 -9.99 -6.38
C CYS A 273 -21.46 -11.48 -6.54
N THR A 274 -22.34 -12.19 -7.24
CA THR A 274 -22.16 -13.61 -7.60
C THR A 274 -21.73 -13.70 -9.07
N PRO A 275 -20.48 -14.05 -9.37
CA PRO A 275 -20.01 -14.25 -10.74
C PRO A 275 -20.84 -15.33 -11.44
N VAL A 276 -21.20 -15.12 -12.71
CA VAL A 276 -22.04 -16.05 -13.49
C VAL A 276 -21.26 -17.28 -13.94
N SER A 277 -19.93 -17.18 -14.03
CA SER A 277 -19.02 -18.29 -14.32
C SER A 277 -17.62 -18.02 -13.75
N GLU A 278 -16.76 -19.03 -13.69
CA GLU A 278 -15.36 -18.83 -13.26
C GLU A 278 -14.58 -17.86 -14.16
N ARG A 279 -15.00 -17.72 -15.43
CA ARG A 279 -14.39 -16.81 -16.42
C ARG A 279 -15.06 -15.43 -16.47
N ASP A 280 -15.96 -15.16 -15.53
CA ASP A 280 -16.66 -13.88 -15.43
C ASP A 280 -15.71 -12.79 -14.90
N VAL A 281 -15.02 -12.11 -15.81
CA VAL A 281 -14.02 -11.08 -15.49
C VAL A 281 -14.63 -9.94 -14.67
N LEU A 282 -15.78 -9.42 -15.10
CA LEU A 282 -16.45 -8.29 -14.45
C LEU A 282 -17.02 -8.71 -13.09
N GLY A 283 -17.72 -9.84 -13.01
CA GLY A 283 -18.28 -10.36 -11.76
C GLY A 283 -17.20 -10.60 -10.70
N ASN A 284 -16.10 -11.26 -11.07
CA ASN A 284 -14.96 -11.50 -10.18
C ASN A 284 -14.30 -10.17 -9.73
N ALA A 285 -14.13 -9.21 -10.64
CA ALA A 285 -13.55 -7.90 -10.30
C ALA A 285 -14.43 -7.11 -9.32
N PHE A 286 -15.76 -7.08 -9.54
CA PHE A 286 -16.70 -6.44 -8.62
C PHE A 286 -16.74 -7.14 -7.25
N THR A 287 -16.68 -8.47 -7.21
CA THR A 287 -16.57 -9.22 -5.95
C THR A 287 -15.29 -8.85 -5.18
N ALA A 288 -14.15 -8.80 -5.85
CA ALA A 288 -12.89 -8.38 -5.24
C ALA A 288 -12.96 -6.92 -4.75
N MET A 289 -13.54 -6.01 -5.54
CA MET A 289 -13.74 -4.61 -5.16
C MET A 289 -14.61 -4.48 -3.89
N VAL A 290 -15.77 -5.13 -3.84
CA VAL A 290 -16.66 -5.11 -2.67
C VAL A 290 -15.93 -5.64 -1.43
N ASN A 291 -15.21 -6.76 -1.55
CA ASN A 291 -14.48 -7.34 -0.43
C ASN A 291 -13.34 -6.44 0.07
N ASN A 292 -12.57 -5.83 -0.84
CA ASN A 292 -11.51 -4.89 -0.47
C ASN A 292 -12.09 -3.64 0.21
N LEU A 293 -13.19 -3.07 -0.31
CA LEU A 293 -13.86 -1.92 0.30
C LEU A 293 -14.42 -2.26 1.69
N ARG A 294 -15.04 -3.44 1.86
CA ARG A 294 -15.49 -3.94 3.18
C ARG A 294 -14.32 -4.06 4.16
N GLY A 295 -13.20 -4.63 3.70
CA GLY A 295 -11.96 -4.75 4.48
C GLY A 295 -11.45 -3.40 4.95
N MET A 296 -11.33 -2.44 4.03
CA MET A 296 -10.89 -1.07 4.33
C MET A 296 -11.81 -0.36 5.33
N VAL A 297 -13.14 -0.47 5.16
CA VAL A 297 -14.11 0.12 6.10
C VAL A 297 -13.93 -0.46 7.50
N LYS A 298 -13.79 -1.79 7.61
CA LYS A 298 -13.57 -2.47 8.89
C LYS A 298 -12.25 -2.05 9.55
N GLU A 299 -11.16 -2.01 8.78
CA GLU A 299 -9.84 -1.60 9.27
C GLU A 299 -9.83 -0.14 9.76
N ILE A 300 -10.55 0.77 9.07
CA ILE A 300 -10.71 2.16 9.51
C ILE A 300 -11.56 2.24 10.79
N GLN A 301 -12.63 1.43 10.91
CA GLN A 301 -13.44 1.38 12.14
C GLN A 301 -12.62 0.91 13.35
N GLU A 302 -11.83 -0.16 13.17
CA GLU A 302 -10.94 -0.70 14.20
C GLU A 302 -9.86 0.33 14.58
N SER A 303 -9.17 0.89 13.58
CA SER A 303 -8.15 1.94 13.79
C SER A 303 -8.71 3.17 14.50
N SER A 304 -9.93 3.60 14.14
CA SER A 304 -10.58 4.73 14.81
C SER A 304 -10.88 4.44 16.28
N LYS A 305 -11.27 3.21 16.61
CA LYS A 305 -11.54 2.80 17.99
C LYS A 305 -10.25 2.78 18.80
N GLU A 306 -9.16 2.29 18.21
CA GLU A 306 -7.82 2.32 18.82
C GLU A 306 -7.35 3.77 19.06
N ILE A 307 -7.52 4.67 18.09
CA ILE A 307 -7.19 6.10 18.24
C ILE A 307 -7.96 6.72 19.41
N SER A 308 -9.27 6.48 19.50
CA SER A 308 -10.07 7.01 20.62
C SER A 308 -9.65 6.42 21.97
N GLY A 309 -9.33 5.13 22.03
CA GLY A 309 -8.84 4.47 23.23
C GLY A 309 -7.47 5.01 23.69
N ALA A 310 -6.51 5.10 22.76
CA ALA A 310 -5.19 5.67 23.01
C ALA A 310 -5.29 7.15 23.43
N SER A 311 -6.17 7.93 22.78
CA SER A 311 -6.41 9.32 23.15
C SER A 311 -6.95 9.43 24.58
N ALA A 312 -7.93 8.61 24.97
CA ALA A 312 -8.45 8.61 26.33
C ALA A 312 -7.36 8.27 27.38
N GLN A 313 -6.47 7.32 27.07
CA GLN A 313 -5.33 6.99 27.94
C GLN A 313 -4.33 8.14 28.06
N ILE A 314 -3.97 8.79 26.95
CA ILE A 314 -3.05 9.94 26.95
C ILE A 314 -3.64 11.11 27.75
N ALA A 315 -4.94 11.36 27.61
CA ALA A 315 -5.63 12.39 28.40
C ALA A 315 -5.55 12.09 29.91
N ALA A 316 -5.82 10.85 30.33
CA ALA A 316 -5.71 10.44 31.73
C ALA A 316 -4.28 10.59 32.26
N LEU A 317 -3.28 10.14 31.49
CA LEU A 317 -1.86 10.30 31.82
C LEU A 317 -1.45 11.78 31.92
N SER A 318 -2.00 12.63 31.04
CA SER A 318 -1.74 14.07 31.05
C SER A 318 -2.26 14.69 32.36
N THR A 319 -3.50 14.41 32.75
CA THR A 319 -4.05 14.86 34.03
C THR A 319 -3.19 14.41 35.21
N GLN A 320 -2.79 13.13 35.24
CA GLN A 320 -1.94 12.59 36.30
C GLN A 320 -0.58 13.30 36.34
N LEU A 321 0.04 13.52 35.19
CA LEU A 321 1.33 14.20 35.08
C LEU A 321 1.23 15.65 35.56
N ALA A 322 0.15 16.37 35.26
CA ALA A 322 -0.10 17.71 35.76
C ALA A 322 -0.14 17.74 37.31
N THR A 323 -0.86 16.79 37.92
CA THR A 323 -0.93 16.66 39.39
C THR A 323 0.45 16.37 39.98
N SER A 324 1.18 15.39 39.46
CA SER A 324 2.53 15.08 39.94
C SER A 324 3.51 16.24 39.76
N SER A 325 3.37 17.03 38.69
CA SER A 325 4.17 18.25 38.52
C SER A 325 3.86 19.30 39.59
N ALA A 326 2.58 19.47 39.96
CA ALA A 326 2.18 20.38 41.04
C ALA A 326 2.72 19.91 42.40
N GLU A 327 2.67 18.62 42.69
CA GLU A 327 3.27 18.02 43.89
C GLU A 327 4.79 18.22 43.92
N THR A 328 5.45 18.02 42.77
CA THR A 328 6.90 18.27 42.63
C THR A 328 7.22 19.74 42.90
N ALA A 329 6.45 20.68 42.37
CA ALA A 329 6.66 22.10 42.60
C ALA A 329 6.47 22.48 44.09
N ALA A 330 5.50 21.88 44.77
CA ALA A 330 5.31 22.06 46.21
C ALA A 330 6.51 21.53 47.01
N ALA A 331 6.98 20.31 46.71
CA ALA A 331 8.14 19.70 47.37
C ALA A 331 9.43 20.50 47.14
N VAL A 332 9.60 21.09 45.95
CA VAL A 332 10.74 21.96 45.63
C VAL A 332 10.71 23.25 46.47
N ASN A 333 9.54 23.87 46.64
CA ASN A 333 9.39 25.05 47.49
C ASN A 333 9.68 24.75 48.97
N GLU A 334 9.19 23.62 49.46
CA GLU A 334 9.47 23.16 50.83
C GLU A 334 10.97 22.92 51.03
N THR A 335 11.61 22.21 50.08
CA THR A 335 13.06 21.99 50.09
C THR A 335 13.84 23.31 50.04
N GLY A 336 13.38 24.27 49.25
CA GLY A 336 13.96 25.62 49.20
C GLY A 336 13.92 26.33 50.54
N THR A 337 12.82 26.18 51.30
CA THR A 337 12.69 26.71 52.66
C THR A 337 13.68 26.04 53.60
N THR A 338 13.80 24.72 53.56
CA THR A 338 14.77 23.96 54.36
C THR A 338 16.22 24.36 54.05
N ILE A 339 16.56 24.62 52.79
CA ILE A 339 17.89 25.09 52.41
C ILE A 339 18.21 26.42 53.09
N GLU A 340 17.26 27.36 53.13
CA GLU A 340 17.45 28.66 53.78
C GLU A 340 17.58 28.51 55.30
N GLU A 341 16.78 27.64 55.93
CA GLU A 341 16.92 27.33 57.37
C GLU A 341 18.29 26.72 57.71
N ILE A 342 18.79 25.78 56.88
CA ILE A 342 20.13 25.20 57.09
C ILE A 342 21.20 26.27 56.90
N LYS A 343 21.05 27.18 55.94
CA LYS A 343 22.00 28.29 55.72
C LYS A 343 22.10 29.21 56.94
N VAL A 344 20.96 29.56 57.54
CA VAL A 344 20.92 30.31 58.81
C VAL A 344 21.59 29.51 59.93
N THR A 345 21.31 28.21 60.02
CA THR A 345 21.91 27.33 61.03
C THR A 345 23.42 27.23 60.85
N ALA A 346 23.92 27.13 59.63
CA ALA A 346 25.35 27.12 59.29
C ALA A 346 26.03 28.43 59.72
N GLN A 347 25.38 29.58 59.51
CA GLN A 347 25.89 30.86 60.02
C GLN A 347 25.98 30.89 61.54
N GLN A 348 24.99 30.33 62.25
CA GLN A 348 25.03 30.22 63.70
C GLN A 348 26.13 29.28 64.19
N VAL A 349 26.36 28.15 63.50
CA VAL A 349 27.46 27.24 63.80
C VAL A 349 28.80 27.97 63.62
N ASN A 350 28.97 28.75 62.56
CA ASN A 350 30.18 29.55 62.37
C ASN A 350 30.43 30.53 63.52
N GLN A 351 29.41 31.26 63.95
CA GLN A 351 29.52 32.19 65.09
C GLN A 351 29.87 31.45 66.40
N LYS A 352 29.22 30.33 66.67
CA LYS A 352 29.45 29.53 67.89
C LYS A 352 30.84 28.88 67.88
N SER A 353 31.30 28.36 66.75
CA SER A 353 32.64 27.77 66.62
C SER A 353 33.74 28.81 66.81
N ALA A 354 33.56 30.02 66.25
CA ALA A 354 34.46 31.14 66.51
C ALA A 354 34.51 31.50 68.00
N PHE A 355 33.36 31.56 68.68
CA PHE A 355 33.28 31.81 70.11
C PHE A 355 33.96 30.70 70.95
N VAL A 356 33.75 29.43 70.61
CA VAL A 356 34.42 28.29 71.27
C VAL A 356 35.93 28.34 71.07
N SER A 357 36.41 28.68 69.86
CA SER A 357 37.84 28.83 69.59
C SER A 357 38.46 29.94 70.43
N GLU A 358 37.77 31.07 70.62
CA GLU A 358 38.26 32.17 71.44
C GLU A 358 38.34 31.78 72.91
N ARG A 359 37.28 31.15 73.44
CA ARG A 359 37.26 30.63 74.82
C ARG A 359 38.34 29.59 75.09
N ALA A 360 38.63 28.72 74.12
CA ALA A 360 39.70 27.75 74.24
C ALA A 360 41.09 28.42 74.24
N ARG A 361 41.29 29.46 73.43
CA ARG A 361 42.53 30.25 73.43
C ARG A 361 42.75 30.99 74.75
N GLU A 362 41.69 31.57 75.30
CA GLU A 362 41.72 32.20 76.62
C GLU A 362 42.06 31.19 77.73
N ASN A 363 41.48 29.99 77.66
CA ASN A 363 41.79 28.92 78.60
C ASN A 363 43.25 28.46 78.52
N ALA A 364 43.81 28.38 77.32
CA ALA A 364 45.24 28.07 77.12
C ALA A 364 46.15 29.12 77.80
N ASN A 365 45.83 30.41 77.66
CA ASN A 365 46.55 31.48 78.33
C ASN A 365 46.43 31.40 79.87
N LEU A 366 45.23 31.08 80.39
CA LEU A 366 45.04 30.87 81.83
C LEU A 366 45.85 29.68 82.35
N THR A 367 45.91 28.58 81.60
CA THR A 367 46.71 27.42 81.98
C THR A 367 48.21 27.71 81.96
N GLU A 368 48.70 28.53 81.04
CA GLU A 368 50.10 28.96 81.01
C GLU A 368 50.48 29.75 82.28
N SER A 369 49.62 30.70 82.68
CA SER A 369 49.79 31.43 83.94
C SER A 369 49.69 30.50 85.16
N GLY A 370 48.71 29.59 85.17
CA GLY A 370 48.54 28.60 86.23
C GLY A 370 49.75 27.68 86.39
N ARG A 371 50.34 27.22 85.29
CA ARG A 371 51.56 26.40 85.29
C ARG A 371 52.74 27.16 85.91
N THR A 372 52.88 28.44 85.57
CA THR A 372 53.92 29.32 86.14
C THR A 372 53.78 29.44 87.66
N ASN A 373 52.57 29.68 88.17
CA ASN A 373 52.30 29.77 89.61
C ASN A 373 52.59 28.46 90.35
N VAL A 374 52.27 27.31 89.75
CA VAL A 374 52.59 25.99 90.33
C VAL A 374 54.10 25.74 90.34
N ALA A 375 54.81 26.11 89.27
CA ALA A 375 56.28 25.99 89.21
C ALA A 375 56.96 26.86 90.29
N GLU A 376 56.47 28.09 90.52
CA GLU A 376 56.92 28.95 91.62
C GLU A 376 56.65 28.32 93.00
N THR A 377 55.49 27.68 93.17
CA THR A 377 55.13 26.98 94.42
C THR A 377 56.07 25.79 94.69
N ILE A 378 56.40 24.99 93.67
CA ILE A 378 57.36 23.88 93.79
C ILE A 378 58.74 24.41 94.20
N ASN A 379 59.19 25.52 93.58
CA ASN A 379 60.45 26.18 93.94
C ASN A 379 60.42 26.69 95.40
N GLY A 380 59.32 27.32 95.81
CA GLY A 380 59.11 27.76 97.19
C GLY A 380 59.17 26.61 98.20
N MET A 381 58.51 25.49 97.90
CA MET A 381 58.57 24.28 98.75
C MET A 381 59.97 23.67 98.82
N SER A 382 60.75 23.72 97.73
CA SER A 382 62.16 23.31 97.74
C SER A 382 62.99 24.16 98.71
N LYS A 383 62.78 25.49 98.74
CA LYS A 383 63.44 26.38 99.70
C LYS A 383 63.00 26.10 101.15
N ILE A 384 61.72 25.85 101.37
CA ILE A 384 61.22 25.49 102.72
C ILE A 384 61.84 24.17 103.18
N ARG A 385 61.93 23.16 102.30
CA ARG A 385 62.60 21.88 102.61
C ARG A 385 64.04 22.09 103.07
N GLN A 386 64.82 22.90 102.34
CA GLN A 386 66.19 23.23 102.74
C GLN A 386 66.26 23.89 104.12
N GLN A 387 65.31 24.78 104.44
CA GLN A 387 65.24 25.43 105.73
C GLN A 387 64.87 24.46 106.87
N VAL A 388 63.95 23.54 106.63
CA VAL A 388 63.56 22.48 107.57
C VAL A 388 64.74 21.54 107.84
N ASP A 389 65.45 21.10 106.80
CA ASP A 389 66.64 20.25 106.91
C ASP A 389 67.74 20.95 107.72
N PHE A 390 67.93 22.26 107.51
CA PHE A 390 68.86 23.07 108.30
C PHE A 390 68.45 23.15 109.78
N ILE A 391 67.17 23.44 110.07
CA ILE A 391 66.63 23.48 111.44
C ILE A 391 66.81 22.12 112.13
N ALA A 392 66.50 21.02 111.45
CA ALA A 392 66.67 19.67 111.98
C ALA A 392 68.14 19.43 112.40
N SER A 393 69.10 19.78 111.54
CA SER A 393 70.52 19.68 111.85
C SER A 393 70.94 20.53 113.05
N SER A 394 70.42 21.76 113.16
CA SER A 394 70.69 22.64 114.30
C SER A 394 70.12 22.09 115.62
N ILE A 395 68.93 21.49 115.59
CA ILE A 395 68.30 20.88 116.77
C ILE A 395 69.11 19.67 117.25
N VAL A 396 69.61 18.84 116.34
CA VAL A 396 70.49 17.71 116.69
C VAL A 396 71.75 18.21 117.41
N LYS A 397 72.42 19.23 116.88
CA LYS A 397 73.60 19.84 117.54
C LYS A 397 73.27 20.42 118.92
N LEU A 398 72.11 21.05 119.07
CA LEU A 398 71.66 21.58 120.36
C LEU A 398 71.37 20.45 121.37
N SER A 399 70.81 19.33 120.90
CA SER A 399 70.57 18.12 121.70
C SER A 399 71.89 17.56 122.26
N GLU A 400 72.90 17.41 121.40
CA GLU A 400 74.25 16.96 121.79
C GLU A 400 74.89 17.89 122.82
N GLN A 401 74.81 19.21 122.60
CA GLN A 401 75.34 20.20 123.54
C GLN A 401 74.60 20.17 124.89
N SER A 402 73.27 20.04 124.89
CA SER A 402 72.48 19.95 126.11
C SER A 402 72.77 18.68 126.90
N MET A 403 73.06 17.56 126.24
CA MET A 403 73.51 16.33 126.90
C MET A 403 74.89 16.50 127.55
N ALA A 404 75.85 17.09 126.83
CA ALA A 404 77.18 17.37 127.36
C ALA A 404 77.13 18.29 128.60
N ILE A 405 76.27 19.32 128.61
CA ILE A 405 76.06 20.17 129.78
C ILE A 405 75.45 19.37 130.94
N GLY A 406 74.54 18.44 130.67
CA GLY A 406 73.97 17.55 131.70
C GLY A 406 75.01 16.68 132.40
N GLU A 407 75.99 16.15 131.66
CA GLU A 407 77.12 15.41 132.21
C GLU A 407 77.99 16.30 133.11
N ILE A 408 78.31 17.52 132.66
CA ILE A 408 79.07 18.50 133.44
C ILE A 408 78.34 18.82 134.75
N ILE A 409 77.05 19.12 134.71
CA ILE A 409 76.27 19.47 135.90
C ILE A 409 76.17 18.30 136.89
N THR A 410 76.13 17.06 136.39
CA THR A 410 76.19 15.87 137.25
C THR A 410 77.53 15.80 137.98
N SER A 411 78.64 16.02 137.26
CA SER A 411 79.98 16.09 137.89
C SER A 411 80.10 17.25 138.90
N VAL A 412 79.51 18.41 138.63
CA VAL A 412 79.52 19.55 139.58
C VAL A 412 78.70 19.24 140.83
N ASN A 413 77.54 18.59 140.69
CA ASN A 413 76.73 18.14 141.81
C ASN A 413 77.49 17.12 142.69
N ASP A 414 78.24 16.20 142.07
CA ASP A 414 79.07 15.25 142.80
C ASP A 414 80.23 15.94 143.54
N LEU A 415 80.87 16.94 142.91
CA LEU A 415 81.90 17.77 143.55
C LEU A 415 81.33 18.61 144.71
N ALA A 416 80.12 19.15 144.57
CA ALA A 416 79.42 19.83 145.66
C ALA A 416 79.14 18.86 146.82
N GLY A 417 78.71 17.63 146.52
CA GLY A 417 78.54 16.57 147.53
C GLY A 417 79.84 16.22 148.25
N GLN A 418 80.95 16.08 147.51
CA GLN A 418 82.28 15.86 148.10
C GLN A 418 82.75 17.04 148.95
N SER A 419 82.52 18.27 148.48
CA SER A 419 82.87 19.51 149.19
C SER A 419 82.06 19.64 150.50
N ASN A 420 80.78 19.27 150.49
CA ASN A 420 79.93 19.23 151.68
C ASN A 420 80.47 18.20 152.71
N LEU A 421 80.84 17.00 152.27
CA LEU A 421 81.44 15.99 153.14
C LEU A 421 82.80 16.43 153.71
N LEU A 422 83.65 17.04 152.88
CA LEU A 422 84.94 17.62 153.32
C LEU A 422 84.73 18.73 154.35
N ALA A 423 83.75 19.60 154.12
CA ALA A 423 83.38 20.67 155.04
C ALA A 423 82.86 20.14 156.37
N VAL A 424 82.02 19.09 156.36
CA VAL A 424 81.57 18.40 157.57
C VAL A 424 82.75 17.81 158.35
N ASN A 425 83.66 17.12 157.67
CA ASN A 425 84.87 16.57 158.28
C ASN A 425 85.75 17.66 158.89
N ALA A 426 85.92 18.79 158.18
CA ALA A 426 86.67 19.94 158.66
C ALA A 426 86.00 20.62 159.87
N SER A 427 84.66 20.76 159.87
CA SER A 427 83.90 21.29 161.02
C SER A 427 84.01 20.39 162.25
N ILE A 428 83.99 19.06 162.06
CA ILE A 428 84.18 18.08 163.15
C ILE A 428 85.58 18.21 163.75
N GLU A 429 86.63 18.24 162.93
CA GLU A 429 88.01 18.33 163.44
C GLU A 429 88.30 19.70 164.07
N ALA A 430 87.67 20.78 163.55
CA ALA A 430 87.72 22.10 164.15
C ALA A 430 87.00 22.17 165.52
N ALA A 431 85.86 21.49 165.67
CA ALA A 431 85.18 21.37 166.97
C ALA A 431 86.01 20.58 167.99
N LYS A 432 86.75 19.58 167.53
CA LYS A 432 87.65 18.74 168.34
C LYS A 432 88.89 19.49 168.84
N ALA A 433 89.35 20.51 168.10
CA ALA A 433 90.46 21.38 168.49
C ALA A 433 90.10 22.48 169.53
N GLY A 434 88.85 22.53 170.01
CA GLY A 434 88.42 23.41 171.09
C GLY A 434 88.56 24.91 170.77
N GLU A 435 89.07 25.71 171.72
CA GLU A 435 89.21 27.18 171.57
C GLU A 435 90.06 27.61 170.35
N HIS A 436 91.06 26.80 169.95
CA HIS A 436 91.93 27.11 168.81
C HIS A 436 91.30 26.81 167.44
N GLY A 437 90.22 26.02 167.40
CA GLY A 437 89.53 25.62 166.16
C GLY A 437 88.37 26.53 165.73
N LYS A 438 87.98 27.52 166.56
CA LYS A 438 86.79 28.36 166.31
C LYS A 438 86.80 29.06 164.95
N GLY A 439 87.94 29.60 164.52
CA GLY A 439 88.07 30.26 163.20
C GLY A 439 87.92 29.27 162.03
N PHE A 440 88.50 28.08 162.14
CA PHE A 440 88.37 27.02 161.14
C PHE A 440 86.95 26.43 161.09
N ALA A 441 86.27 26.31 162.23
CA ALA A 441 84.89 25.83 162.28
C ALA A 441 83.92 26.76 161.53
N VAL A 442 84.12 28.08 161.62
CA VAL A 442 83.34 29.08 160.86
C VAL A 442 83.59 28.93 159.36
N VAL A 443 84.85 28.82 158.94
CA VAL A 443 85.20 28.63 157.52
C VAL A 443 84.62 27.31 156.98
N ALA A 444 84.72 26.22 157.74
CA ALA A 444 84.17 24.93 157.35
C ALA A 444 82.63 24.96 157.25
N GLN A 445 81.93 25.67 158.15
CA GLN A 445 80.48 25.87 158.05
C GLN A 445 80.09 26.73 156.83
N GLU A 446 80.89 27.73 156.47
CA GLU A 446 80.70 28.55 155.27
C GLU A 446 80.90 27.72 153.98
N VAL A 447 81.95 26.89 153.92
CA VAL A 447 82.19 25.97 152.80
C VAL A 447 81.07 24.95 152.69
N ARG A 448 80.55 24.46 153.81
CA ARG A 448 79.38 23.57 153.85
C ARG A 448 78.15 24.26 153.25
N SER A 449 77.87 25.48 153.69
CA SER A 449 76.74 26.26 153.19
C SER A 449 76.88 26.57 151.69
N LEU A 450 78.09 26.89 151.21
CA LEU A 450 78.36 27.10 149.79
C LEU A 450 78.21 25.80 148.97
N ALA A 451 78.60 24.66 149.54
CA ALA A 451 78.43 23.35 148.91
C ALA A 451 76.95 22.93 148.83
N ASP A 452 76.16 23.18 149.88
CA ASP A 452 74.70 22.97 149.86
C ASP A 452 74.03 23.93 148.84
N GLN A 453 74.41 25.21 148.81
CA GLN A 453 73.93 26.15 147.78
C GLN A 453 74.32 25.72 146.36
N SER A 454 75.55 25.23 146.17
CA SER A 454 76.01 24.72 144.88
C SER A 454 75.22 23.49 144.44
N LYS A 455 74.86 22.61 145.39
CA LYS A 455 74.02 21.43 145.13
C LYS A 455 72.61 21.86 144.69
N ASP A 456 71.96 22.75 145.44
CA ASP A 456 70.64 23.28 145.12
C ASP A 456 70.63 23.98 143.74
N ALA A 457 71.66 24.77 143.44
CA ALA A 457 71.83 25.41 142.14
C ALA A 457 72.00 24.37 141.01
N THR A 458 72.80 23.32 141.21
CA THR A 458 72.94 22.24 140.21
C THR A 458 71.65 21.45 140.00
N GLU A 459 70.84 21.22 141.05
CA GLU A 459 69.52 20.61 140.91
C GLU A 459 68.55 21.51 140.12
N GLN A 460 68.61 22.83 140.31
CA GLN A 460 67.85 23.78 139.50
C GLN A 460 68.29 23.76 138.03
N VAL A 461 69.60 23.76 137.74
CA VAL A 461 70.11 23.63 136.37
C VAL A 461 69.69 22.30 135.74
N LYS A 462 69.72 21.20 136.50
CA LYS A 462 69.26 19.89 136.04
C LYS A 462 67.78 19.90 135.64
N ARG A 463 66.92 20.58 136.41
CA ARG A 463 65.50 20.78 136.03
C ARG A 463 65.37 21.55 134.72
N ILE A 464 66.11 22.65 134.56
CA ILE A 464 66.12 23.45 133.32
C ILE A 464 66.60 22.61 132.12
N LEU A 465 67.65 21.81 132.28
CA LEU A 465 68.15 20.93 131.21
C LEU A 465 67.13 19.88 130.81
N ASN A 466 66.40 19.29 131.76
CA ASN A 466 65.31 18.36 131.45
C ASN A 466 64.18 19.04 130.65
N GLU A 467 63.83 20.29 130.99
CA GLU A 467 62.86 21.09 130.24
C GLU A 467 63.36 21.40 128.82
N ILE A 468 64.63 21.77 128.67
CA ILE A 468 65.28 22.00 127.37
C ILE A 468 65.27 20.72 126.53
N GLN A 469 65.64 19.57 127.10
CA GLN A 469 65.60 18.28 126.39
C GLN A 469 64.19 17.92 125.90
N LYS A 470 63.17 18.16 126.74
CA LYS A 470 61.77 17.95 126.36
C LYS A 470 61.35 18.90 125.23
N ALA A 471 61.78 20.16 125.28
CA ALA A 471 61.54 21.13 124.21
C ALA A 471 62.25 20.75 122.90
N ILE A 472 63.50 20.26 122.97
CA ILE A 472 64.27 19.74 121.83
C ILE A 472 63.55 18.55 121.18
N SER A 473 63.14 17.55 121.97
CA SER A 473 62.38 16.40 121.47
C SER A 473 61.09 16.83 120.76
N SER A 474 60.40 17.83 121.30
CA SER A 474 59.19 18.41 120.70
C SER A 474 59.50 19.14 119.39
N ALA A 475 60.62 19.89 119.33
CA ALA A 475 61.08 20.56 118.12
C ALA A 475 61.51 19.58 117.02
N VAL A 476 62.15 18.46 117.36
CA VAL A 476 62.48 17.38 116.41
C VAL A 476 61.20 16.84 115.76
N MET A 477 60.21 16.43 116.57
CA MET A 477 58.94 15.92 116.05
C MET A 477 58.23 16.93 115.14
N ALA A 478 58.20 18.22 115.53
CA ALA A 478 57.62 19.28 114.72
C ALA A 478 58.36 19.47 113.38
N THR A 479 59.69 19.34 113.39
CA THR A 479 60.53 19.51 112.20
C THR A 479 60.41 18.32 111.24
N GLU A 480 60.39 17.08 111.75
CA GLU A 480 60.12 15.87 110.95
C GLU A 480 58.74 15.93 110.30
N GLN A 481 57.71 16.31 111.09
CA GLN A 481 56.36 16.49 110.59
C GLN A 481 56.28 17.61 109.54
N GLY A 482 57.02 18.70 109.74
CA GLY A 482 57.18 19.78 108.76
C GLY A 482 57.78 19.29 107.44
N GLY A 483 58.87 18.51 107.50
CA GLY A 483 59.52 17.93 106.33
C GLY A 483 58.60 17.01 105.53
N LYS A 484 57.86 16.13 106.22
CA LYS A 484 56.86 15.25 105.60
C LYS A 484 55.73 16.04 104.94
N THR A 485 55.28 17.13 105.56
CA THR A 485 54.24 18.00 105.00
C THR A 485 54.69 18.70 103.71
N VAL A 486 55.96 19.14 103.67
CA VAL A 486 56.57 19.72 102.46
C VAL A 486 56.67 18.68 101.34
N GLU A 487 57.09 17.45 101.63
CA GLU A 487 57.17 16.37 100.63
C GLU A 487 55.80 16.06 100.01
N ILE A 488 54.76 15.93 100.83
CA ILE A 488 53.38 15.75 100.37
C ILE A 488 52.95 16.93 99.49
N SER A 489 53.26 18.16 99.91
CA SER A 489 52.91 19.38 99.17
C SER A 489 53.58 19.43 97.79
N VAL A 490 54.87 19.07 97.69
CA VAL A 490 55.59 18.99 96.40
C VAL A 490 54.95 17.96 95.47
N LYS A 491 54.60 16.78 95.99
CA LYS A 491 53.92 15.74 95.20
C LYS A 491 52.58 16.24 94.67
N GLN A 492 51.78 16.88 95.53
CA GLN A 492 50.46 17.41 95.16
C GLN A 492 50.55 18.57 94.17
N SER A 493 51.55 19.45 94.29
CA SER A 493 51.82 20.49 93.29
C SER A 493 52.21 19.89 91.94
N SER A 494 53.00 18.80 91.91
CA SER A 494 53.38 18.11 90.68
C SER A 494 52.18 17.44 89.98
N GLU A 495 51.26 16.86 90.74
CA GLU A 495 49.99 16.33 90.21
C GLU A 495 49.10 17.45 89.64
N THR A 496 49.11 18.62 90.27
CA THR A 496 48.41 19.82 89.78
C THR A 496 49.02 20.32 88.46
N GLU A 497 50.36 20.36 88.35
CA GLU A 497 51.06 20.72 87.10
C GLU A 497 50.66 19.80 85.94
N ARG A 498 50.64 18.48 86.18
CA ARG A 498 50.22 17.49 85.17
C ARG A 498 48.76 17.69 84.74
N SER A 499 47.89 18.02 85.68
CA SER A 499 46.48 18.33 85.38
C SER A 499 46.35 19.58 84.51
N ILE A 500 47.10 20.64 84.83
CA ILE A 500 47.13 21.88 84.02
C ILE A 500 47.63 21.60 82.60
N SER A 501 48.69 20.81 82.44
CA SER A 501 49.21 20.44 81.10
C SER A 501 48.18 19.64 80.28
N THR A 502 47.37 18.80 80.93
CA THR A 502 46.27 18.09 80.25
C THR A 502 45.17 19.06 79.78
N ILE A 503 44.85 20.08 80.58
CA ILE A 503 43.88 21.12 80.21
C ILE A 503 44.40 21.95 79.02
N GLU A 504 45.68 22.31 79.01
CA GLU A 504 46.33 23.04 77.91
C GLU A 504 46.23 22.25 76.59
N GLN A 505 46.55 20.95 76.62
CA GLN A 505 46.41 20.07 75.45
C GLN A 505 44.95 19.99 74.97
N GLY A 506 43.99 19.87 75.91
CA GLY A 506 42.56 19.87 75.61
C GLY A 506 42.07 21.20 75.00
N ALA A 507 42.59 22.33 75.47
CA ALA A 507 42.29 23.64 74.92
C ALA A 507 42.82 23.77 73.48
N SER A 508 44.06 23.35 73.22
CA SER A 508 44.63 23.32 71.86
C SER A 508 43.83 22.43 70.90
N ALA A 509 43.44 21.23 71.34
CA ALA A 509 42.60 20.33 70.55
C ALA A 509 41.23 20.95 70.23
N THR A 510 40.66 21.69 71.19
CA THR A 510 39.38 22.40 71.00
C THR A 510 39.49 23.50 69.95
N VAL A 511 40.60 24.26 69.91
CA VAL A 511 40.85 25.27 68.87
C VAL A 511 40.91 24.62 67.48
N GLN A 512 41.63 23.49 67.35
CA GLN A 512 41.72 22.77 66.08
C GLN A 512 40.36 22.23 65.63
N ALA A 513 39.59 21.63 66.55
CA ALA A 513 38.25 21.13 66.25
C ALA A 513 37.31 22.26 65.80
N ALA A 514 37.34 23.41 66.47
CA ALA A 514 36.55 24.58 66.07
C ALA A 514 36.91 25.09 64.67
N ALA A 515 38.21 25.11 64.33
CA ALA A 515 38.67 25.49 62.99
C ALA A 515 38.20 24.51 61.90
N GLN A 516 38.22 23.20 62.20
CA GLN A 516 37.71 22.19 61.27
C GLN A 516 36.19 22.29 61.08
N ILE A 517 35.42 22.55 62.14
CA ILE A 517 33.98 22.80 62.04
C ILE A 517 33.71 24.00 61.13
N LEU A 518 34.43 25.12 61.32
CA LEU A 518 34.30 26.31 60.47
C LEU A 518 34.54 26.00 58.98
N ALA A 519 35.58 25.21 58.68
CA ALA A 519 35.88 24.80 57.31
C ALA A 519 34.73 23.96 56.71
N SER A 520 34.30 22.91 57.42
CA SER A 520 33.20 22.03 56.99
C SER A 520 31.87 22.77 56.83
N THR A 521 31.57 23.72 57.72
CA THR A 521 30.34 24.52 57.64
C THR A 521 30.36 25.48 56.46
N ASN A 522 31.53 26.06 56.11
CA ASN A 522 31.66 26.84 54.88
C ASN A 522 31.46 25.99 53.62
N GLU A 523 32.02 24.77 53.58
CA GLU A 523 31.77 23.83 52.49
C GLU A 523 30.28 23.44 52.38
N GLN A 524 29.60 23.23 53.51
CA GLN A 524 28.15 23.00 53.55
C GLN A 524 27.37 24.15 52.91
N VAL A 525 27.72 25.41 53.20
CA VAL A 525 27.07 26.58 52.58
C VAL A 525 27.27 26.59 51.05
N VAL A 526 28.47 26.25 50.57
CA VAL A 526 28.73 26.12 49.12
C VAL A 526 27.87 25.02 48.52
N GLY A 527 27.79 23.85 49.16
CA GLY A 527 26.93 22.74 48.73
C GLY A 527 25.46 23.13 48.70
N LEU A 528 24.96 23.82 49.71
CA LEU A 528 23.57 24.29 49.79
C LEU A 528 23.23 25.26 48.65
N ASN A 529 24.15 26.16 48.27
CA ASN A 529 23.94 27.03 47.11
C ASN A 529 23.81 26.24 45.80
N GLN A 530 24.55 25.13 45.64
CA GLN A 530 24.39 24.24 44.48
C GLN A 530 23.07 23.49 44.50
N VAL A 531 22.63 23.01 45.67
CA VAL A 531 21.31 22.38 45.81
C VAL A 531 20.19 23.38 45.50
N ALA A 532 20.30 24.63 45.93
CA ALA A 532 19.34 25.68 45.61
C ALA A 532 19.21 25.91 44.09
N LEU A 533 20.34 25.96 43.37
CA LEU A 533 20.35 26.06 41.90
C LEU A 533 19.71 24.84 41.23
N ALA A 534 19.96 23.63 41.76
CA ALA A 534 19.32 22.42 41.27
C ALA A 534 17.80 22.46 41.48
N MET A 535 17.34 22.93 42.63
CA MET A 535 15.91 23.10 42.94
C MET A 535 15.24 24.10 41.98
N ASP A 536 15.87 25.24 41.68
CA ASP A 536 15.36 26.20 40.69
C ASP A 536 15.20 25.56 39.29
N ASN A 537 16.17 24.75 38.87
CA ASN A 537 16.09 24.02 37.60
C ASN A 537 14.96 22.97 37.60
N ILE A 538 14.74 22.26 38.71
CA ILE A 538 13.63 21.31 38.84
C ILE A 538 12.28 22.05 38.79
N LEU A 539 12.17 23.22 39.44
CA LEU A 539 10.97 24.04 39.38
C LEU A 539 10.65 24.48 37.95
N LYS A 540 11.65 24.97 37.21
CA LYS A 540 11.51 25.33 35.79
C LYS A 540 11.10 24.14 34.93
N ALA A 541 11.72 22.98 35.15
CA ALA A 541 11.36 21.75 34.44
C ALA A 541 9.91 21.33 34.74
N SER A 542 9.46 21.42 35.99
CA SER A 542 8.07 21.14 36.36
C SER A 542 7.09 22.09 35.68
N GLN A 543 7.41 23.39 35.62
CA GLN A 543 6.58 24.38 34.91
C GLN A 543 6.49 24.08 33.40
N GLN A 544 7.59 23.62 32.80
CA GLN A 544 7.64 23.21 31.40
C GLN A 544 6.84 21.93 31.15
N ILE A 545 6.86 20.97 32.08
CA ILE A 545 6.03 19.76 32.04
C ILE A 545 4.56 20.16 32.03
N VAL A 546 4.10 21.03 32.94
CA VAL A 546 2.70 21.51 32.94
C VAL A 546 2.29 22.11 31.59
N THR A 547 3.17 22.91 30.98
CA THR A 547 2.92 23.50 29.66
C THR A 547 2.83 22.43 28.56
N SER A 548 3.74 21.47 28.58
CA SER A 548 3.79 20.36 27.61
C SER A 548 2.58 19.43 27.77
N THR A 549 2.14 19.19 29.00
CA THR A 549 0.94 18.42 29.32
C THR A 549 -0.31 19.07 28.75
N ARG A 550 -0.47 20.40 28.87
CA ARG A 550 -1.60 21.12 28.22
C ARG A 550 -1.59 21.00 26.70
N GLN A 551 -0.41 21.01 26.09
CA GLN A 551 -0.27 20.79 24.64
C GLN A 551 -0.66 19.34 24.28
N ALA A 552 -0.25 18.36 25.08
CA ALA A 552 -0.63 16.96 24.90
C ALA A 552 -2.15 16.77 25.04
N GLU A 553 -2.80 17.39 26.03
CA GLU A 553 -4.26 17.39 26.17
C GLU A 553 -4.95 17.95 24.91
N THR A 554 -4.46 19.07 24.39
CA THR A 554 -5.02 19.71 23.19
C THR A 554 -4.89 18.79 21.97
N ALA A 555 -3.70 18.24 21.73
CA ALA A 555 -3.43 17.34 20.62
C ALA A 555 -4.26 16.05 20.73
N THR A 556 -4.43 15.53 21.94
CA THR A 556 -5.24 14.37 22.25
C THR A 556 -6.73 14.63 21.98
N GLY A 557 -7.21 15.82 22.32
CA GLY A 557 -8.55 16.28 21.94
C GLY A 557 -8.77 16.25 20.43
N SER A 558 -7.80 16.77 19.66
CA SER A 558 -7.84 16.73 18.20
C SER A 558 -7.78 15.31 17.62
N LEU A 559 -6.97 14.42 18.19
CA LEU A 559 -6.91 13.00 17.78
C LEU A 559 -8.24 12.30 18.02
N ASN A 560 -8.86 12.52 19.19
CA ASN A 560 -10.16 11.94 19.50
C ASN A 560 -11.25 12.46 18.56
N GLU A 561 -11.24 13.76 18.23
CA GLU A 561 -12.16 14.33 17.25
C GLU A 561 -11.95 13.72 15.85
N MET A 562 -10.69 13.56 15.43
CA MET A 562 -10.34 12.96 14.14
C MET A 562 -10.75 11.50 14.06
N GLY A 563 -10.52 10.72 15.11
CA GLY A 563 -11.05 9.36 15.25
C GLY A 563 -12.57 9.35 15.07
N ARG A 564 -13.31 10.16 15.83
CA ARG A 564 -14.78 10.26 15.67
C ARG A 564 -15.21 10.65 14.26
N ARG A 565 -14.50 11.56 13.60
CA ARG A 565 -14.80 11.95 12.21
C ARG A 565 -14.57 10.79 11.24
N LEU A 566 -13.46 10.06 11.37
CA LEU A 566 -13.19 8.86 10.57
C LEU A 566 -14.28 7.81 10.77
N TRP A 567 -14.64 7.54 12.03
CA TRP A 567 -15.72 6.62 12.37
C TRP A 567 -17.04 7.02 11.70
N HIS A 568 -17.46 8.28 11.82
CA HIS A 568 -18.69 8.76 11.17
C HIS A 568 -18.64 8.75 9.64
N LEU A 569 -17.45 8.89 9.02
CA LEU A 569 -17.31 8.78 7.57
C LEU A 569 -17.54 7.35 7.10
N VAL A 570 -17.02 6.37 7.84
CA VAL A 570 -17.16 4.95 7.48
C VAL A 570 -18.48 4.33 7.94
N GLU A 571 -19.10 4.85 8.99
CA GLU A 571 -20.46 4.48 9.45
C GLU A 571 -21.52 4.70 8.37
N ARG A 572 -21.29 5.65 7.45
CA ARG A 572 -22.19 5.90 6.31
C ARG A 572 -22.19 4.78 5.27
N PHE A 573 -21.22 3.88 5.30
CA PHE A 573 -21.22 2.70 4.44
C PHE A 573 -22.08 1.62 5.07
N LYS A 574 -23.05 1.11 4.31
CA LYS A 574 -23.84 -0.05 4.76
C LYS A 574 -22.97 -1.28 4.58
N VAL A 575 -22.45 -1.79 5.67
CA VAL A 575 -21.75 -3.07 5.75
C VAL A 575 -22.62 -3.93 6.66
N ASN A 576 -23.04 -5.11 6.20
CA ASN A 576 -24.05 -5.96 6.85
C ASN A 576 -23.94 -6.05 8.37
#